data_AF-A0A920E969-F1
#
_entry.id   AF-A0A920E969-F1
#
_cell.length_a   1.000
_cell.length_b   1.000
_cell.length_c   1.000
_cell.angle_alpha   90.00
_cell.angle_beta   90.00
_cell.angle_gamma   90.00
#
_symmetry.space_group_name_H-M   'P 1'
#
loop_
_entity.id
_entity.type
_entity.pdbx_description
1 polymer ?
#
loop_
_entity_poly.entity_id
_entity_poly.type
_entity_poly.pdbx_seq_one_letter_code
_entity_poly.pdbx_strand_id
1 'polypeptide(L)'
;MTTLEADITTLKLDAIVNAANETLLGGGGVDGAIHSAAGPELLEACKKIGGCLTGEARITPGFRLPSRFVIHTVGPVWHGGNDGEPSCWLLVTATA
;
A
#
# COMPACT_ATOMS: atom_id res chain seq x y z
N MET A 1 3.93 14.33 15.67
CA MET A 1 2.90 13.53 14.97
C MET A 1 1.75 14.47 14.66
N THR A 2 1.31 14.52 13.41
CA THR A 2 0.22 15.39 12.95
C THR A 2 -0.86 14.51 12.35
N THR A 3 -2.12 14.87 12.57
CA THR A 3 -3.27 14.20 11.93
C THR A 3 -3.81 15.10 10.83
N LEU A 4 -4.12 14.52 9.69
CA LEU A 4 -4.69 15.21 8.53
C LEU A 4 -5.83 14.37 7.97
N GLU A 5 -6.99 14.99 7.79
CA GLU A 5 -8.10 14.40 7.05
C GLU A 5 -8.03 14.90 5.61
N ALA A 6 -7.71 14.00 4.69
CA ALA A 6 -7.59 14.29 3.27
C ALA A 6 -7.68 13.01 2.44
N ASP A 7 -7.95 13.16 1.15
CA ASP A 7 -7.72 12.09 0.18
C ASP A 7 -6.20 11.90 0.00
N ILE A 8 -5.70 10.72 0.41
CA ILE A 8 -4.27 10.38 0.36
C ILE A 8 -3.68 10.49 -1.06
N THR A 9 -4.50 10.32 -2.10
CA THR A 9 -4.05 10.39 -3.50
C THR A 9 -3.72 11.81 -3.98
N THR A 10 -4.14 12.82 -3.23
CA THR A 10 -3.91 14.25 -3.54
C THR A 10 -2.68 14.83 -2.85
N LEU A 11 -2.06 14.09 -1.92
CA LEU A 11 -1.00 14.58 -1.06
C LEU A 11 0.36 14.60 -1.79
N LYS A 12 0.98 15.78 -1.84
CA LYS A 12 2.34 15.97 -2.37
C LYS A 12 3.39 15.69 -1.31
N LEU A 13 3.68 14.41 -1.10
CA LEU A 13 4.66 13.91 -0.11
C LEU A 13 5.74 13.07 -0.79
N ASP A 14 6.79 12.70 -0.07
CA ASP A 14 7.79 11.77 -0.62
C ASP A 14 7.21 10.38 -0.85
N ALA A 15 6.42 9.85 0.08
CA ALA A 15 5.74 8.57 -0.09
C ALA A 15 4.37 8.57 0.59
N ILE A 16 3.44 7.80 0.03
CA ILE A 16 2.18 7.41 0.69
C ILE A 16 2.16 5.90 0.90
N VAL A 17 1.41 5.44 1.90
CA VAL A 17 1.28 4.01 2.20
C VAL A 17 -0.06 3.50 1.68
N ASN A 18 -0.02 2.42 0.91
CA ASN A 18 -1.19 1.71 0.41
C ASN A 18 -1.48 0.47 1.29
N ALA A 19 -2.72 0.36 1.76
CA ALA A 19 -3.24 -0.86 2.40
C ALA A 19 -3.63 -1.87 1.31
N ALA A 20 -2.66 -2.70 0.91
CA ALA A 20 -2.78 -3.64 -0.19
C ALA A 20 -3.20 -5.04 0.29
N ASN A 21 -3.48 -5.92 -0.67
CA ASN A 21 -3.61 -7.35 -0.47
C ASN A 21 -2.39 -8.10 -1.05
N GLU A 22 -2.27 -9.39 -0.77
CA GLU A 22 -1.07 -10.18 -1.11
C GLU A 22 -0.72 -10.21 -2.61
N THR A 23 -1.70 -10.01 -3.49
CA THR A 23 -1.45 -10.01 -4.94
C THR A 23 -0.78 -8.74 -5.45
N LEU A 24 -0.92 -7.62 -4.72
CA LEU A 24 -0.58 -6.26 -5.17
C LEU A 24 -1.29 -5.79 -6.46
N LEU A 25 -2.33 -6.48 -6.92
CA LEU A 25 -2.99 -6.18 -8.19
C LEU A 25 -4.17 -5.20 -8.06
N GLY A 26 -4.19 -4.43 -6.97
CA GLY A 26 -5.28 -3.54 -6.63
C GLY A 26 -6.44 -4.25 -5.94
N GLY A 27 -7.51 -3.49 -5.72
CA GLY A 27 -8.69 -3.93 -4.99
C GLY A 27 -9.72 -2.81 -4.86
N GLY A 28 -10.47 -2.80 -3.76
CA GLY A 28 -11.39 -1.73 -3.39
C GLY A 28 -10.75 -0.70 -2.44
N GLY A 29 -11.57 0.18 -1.87
CA GLY A 29 -11.14 1.12 -0.83
C GLY A 29 -9.97 2.01 -1.26
N VAL A 30 -9.01 2.22 -0.35
CA VAL A 30 -7.84 3.07 -0.60
C VAL A 30 -6.92 2.48 -1.68
N ASP A 31 -6.83 1.15 -1.78
CA ASP A 31 -6.01 0.47 -2.79
C ASP A 31 -6.53 0.76 -4.21
N GLY A 32 -7.84 0.61 -4.40
CA GLY A 32 -8.50 0.97 -5.65
C GLY A 32 -8.35 2.45 -6.00
N ALA A 33 -8.47 3.35 -5.02
CA ALA A 33 -8.28 4.78 -5.21
C ALA A 33 -6.85 5.13 -5.66
N ILE A 34 -5.84 4.54 -4.99
CA ILE A 34 -4.43 4.71 -5.35
C ILE A 34 -4.15 4.16 -6.76
N HIS A 35 -4.64 2.97 -7.10
CA HIS A 35 -4.47 2.41 -8.45
C HIS A 35 -5.13 3.26 -9.53
N SER A 36 -6.34 3.77 -9.27
CA SER A 36 -7.05 4.65 -10.20
C SER A 36 -6.31 5.97 -10.42
N ALA A 37 -5.81 6.58 -9.34
CA ALA A 37 -5.11 7.87 -9.39
C ALA A 37 -3.68 7.77 -9.96
N ALA A 38 -2.93 6.70 -9.63
CA ALA A 38 -1.56 6.50 -10.12
C ALA A 38 -1.51 6.12 -11.61
N GLY A 39 -2.57 5.51 -12.14
CA GLY A 39 -2.66 5.06 -13.52
C GLY A 39 -2.26 3.60 -13.73
N PRO A 40 -2.50 3.04 -14.94
CA PRO A 40 -2.23 1.64 -15.26
C PRO A 40 -0.76 1.22 -15.08
N GLU A 41 0.18 2.17 -15.14
CA GLU A 41 1.60 1.95 -14.94
C GLU A 41 1.93 1.38 -13.56
N LEU A 42 1.13 1.73 -12.53
CA LEU A 42 1.27 1.18 -11.18
C LEU A 42 0.98 -0.32 -11.16
N LEU A 43 -0.10 -0.75 -11.82
CA LEU A 43 -0.45 -2.18 -11.90
C LEU A 43 0.64 -2.98 -12.63
N GLU A 44 1.21 -2.43 -13.71
CA GLU A 44 2.30 -3.07 -14.43
C GLU A 44 3.59 -3.18 -13.59
N ALA A 45 3.87 -2.21 -12.73
CA ALA A 45 4.96 -2.31 -11.77
C ALA A 45 4.68 -3.38 -10.69
N CYS A 46 3.47 -3.42 -10.13
CA CYS A 46 3.09 -4.43 -9.14
C CYS A 46 3.16 -5.86 -9.71
N LYS A 47 2.75 -6.07 -10.96
CA LYS A 47 2.89 -7.38 -11.64
C LYS A 47 4.33 -7.88 -11.70
N LYS A 48 5.29 -6.96 -11.87
CA LYS A 48 6.73 -7.31 -11.91
C LYS A 48 7.30 -7.65 -10.54
N ILE A 49 6.71 -7.11 -9.47
CA ILE A 49 7.10 -7.42 -8.08
C ILE A 49 6.65 -8.83 -7.68
N GLY A 50 5.48 -9.28 -8.17
CA GLY A 50 5.01 -10.66 -7.96
C GLY A 50 4.34 -10.91 -6.61
N GLY A 51 3.83 -9.87 -5.94
CA GLY A 51 3.08 -9.97 -4.68
C GLY A 51 3.85 -9.48 -3.44
N CYS A 52 3.18 -9.55 -2.30
CA CYS A 52 3.73 -9.14 -0.99
C CYS A 52 3.09 -10.00 0.10
N LEU A 53 3.89 -10.62 0.97
CA LEU A 53 3.34 -11.40 2.06
C LEU A 53 2.75 -10.49 3.15
N THR A 54 1.76 -11.00 3.88
CA THR A 54 1.25 -10.34 5.08
C THR A 54 2.40 -10.00 6.04
N GLY A 55 2.44 -8.74 6.51
CA GLY A 55 3.50 -8.21 7.37
C GLY A 55 4.66 -7.53 6.64
N GLU A 56 4.74 -7.69 5.32
CA GLU A 56 5.80 -7.11 4.48
C GLU A 56 5.36 -5.83 3.76
N ALA A 57 6.33 -5.20 3.09
CA ALA A 57 6.10 -4.06 2.21
C ALA A 57 6.91 -4.15 0.90
N ARG A 58 6.42 -3.45 -0.13
CA ARG A 58 7.07 -3.27 -1.44
C ARG A 58 6.94 -1.80 -1.85
N ILE A 59 7.88 -1.30 -2.66
CA ILE A 59 7.90 0.11 -3.09
C ILE A 59 7.81 0.23 -4.61
N THR A 60 7.04 1.19 -5.08
CA THR A 60 6.94 1.59 -6.49
C THR A 60 7.05 3.11 -6.63
N PRO A 61 7.36 3.63 -7.83
CA PRO A 61 7.13 5.04 -8.15
C PRO A 61 5.66 5.42 -8.00
N GLY A 62 5.36 6.68 -7.70
CA GLY A 62 3.97 7.18 -7.59
C GLY A 62 3.26 7.41 -8.93
N PHE A 63 3.98 7.33 -10.05
CA PHE A 63 3.44 7.55 -11.40
C PHE A 63 2.73 8.90 -11.54
N ARG A 64 1.40 8.90 -11.70
CA ARG A 64 0.59 10.12 -11.84
C ARG A 64 0.25 10.77 -10.51
N LEU A 65 0.53 10.12 -9.38
CA LEU A 65 0.31 10.70 -8.06
C LEU A 65 1.23 11.90 -7.83
N PRO A 66 0.80 12.90 -7.02
CA PRO A 66 1.67 13.96 -6.54
C PRO A 66 2.81 13.43 -5.65
N SER A 67 2.63 12.26 -5.03
CA SER A 67 3.64 11.59 -4.21
C SER A 67 4.70 10.89 -5.06
N ARG A 68 5.97 10.92 -4.62
CA ARG A 68 7.07 10.32 -5.41
C ARG A 68 7.04 8.79 -5.40
N PHE A 69 6.61 8.19 -4.29
CA PHE A 69 6.57 6.73 -4.11
C PHE A 69 5.25 6.26 -3.49
N VAL A 70 4.92 4.99 -3.75
CA VAL A 70 3.88 4.25 -3.02
C VAL A 70 4.55 3.08 -2.31
N ILE A 71 4.35 3.00 -1.00
CA ILE A 71 4.74 1.84 -0.19
C ILE A 71 3.50 0.96 -0.04
N HIS A 72 3.50 -0.19 -0.72
CA HIS A 72 2.44 -1.18 -0.65
C HIS A 72 2.71 -2.12 0.51
N THR A 73 1.77 -2.24 1.43
CA THR A 73 1.94 -3.10 2.59
C THR A 73 0.67 -3.91 2.86
N VAL A 74 0.85 -5.14 3.33
CA VAL A 74 -0.24 -6.09 3.52
C VAL A 74 -0.42 -6.33 5.01
N GLY A 75 -1.49 -5.77 5.56
CA GLY A 75 -1.87 -5.99 6.96
C GLY A 75 -2.51 -7.38 7.15
N PRO A 76 -2.45 -7.95 8.37
CA PRO A 76 -3.15 -9.18 8.69
C PRO A 76 -4.67 -8.97 8.63
N VAL A 77 -5.40 -10.02 8.25
CA VAL A 77 -6.87 -10.02 8.35
C VAL A 77 -7.26 -10.31 9.80
N TRP A 78 -8.12 -9.46 10.36
CA TRP A 78 -8.61 -9.58 11.73
C TRP A 78 -10.08 -10.02 11.75
N HIS A 79 -10.36 -11.11 12.45
CA HIS A 79 -11.63 -11.80 12.60
C HIS A 79 -12.14 -11.82 14.06
N GLY A 80 -11.65 -10.95 14.93
CA GLY A 80 -12.21 -10.80 16.28
C GLY A 80 -11.28 -11.16 17.43
N GLY A 81 -10.03 -11.57 17.18
CA GLY A 81 -9.04 -11.89 18.22
C GLY A 81 -9.04 -13.34 18.71
N ASN A 82 -9.92 -14.20 18.18
CA ASN A 82 -10.08 -15.59 18.66
C ASN A 82 -9.34 -16.64 17.81
N ASP A 83 -8.77 -16.25 16.67
CA ASP A 83 -8.16 -17.19 15.70
C ASP A 83 -6.62 -17.15 15.70
N GLY A 84 -5.99 -16.72 16.80
CA GLY A 84 -4.52 -16.68 16.91
C GLY A 84 -3.87 -15.66 15.96
N GLU A 85 -4.58 -14.59 15.66
CA GLU A 85 -4.17 -13.58 14.69
C GLU A 85 -2.88 -12.86 15.14
N PRO A 86 -1.93 -12.61 14.23
CA PRO A 86 -0.74 -11.84 14.56
C PRO A 86 -1.12 -10.43 15.01
N SER A 87 -0.38 -9.90 15.98
CA SER A 87 -0.45 -8.48 16.34
C SER A 87 -0.19 -7.60 15.10
N CYS A 88 -1.00 -6.58 14.89
CA CYS A 88 -0.93 -5.67 13.75
C CYS A 88 0.31 -4.76 13.83
N TRP A 89 1.48 -5.31 13.49
CA TRP A 89 2.70 -4.54 13.31
C TRP A 89 3.23 -4.82 11.91
N LEU A 90 3.27 -3.78 11.08
CA LEU A 90 3.88 -3.83 9.76
C LEU A 90 5.36 -3.48 9.89
N LEU A 91 6.23 -4.40 9.47
CA LEU A 91 7.68 -4.17 9.46
C LEU A 91 8.06 -3.65 8.08
N VAL A 92 8.05 -2.31 7.93
CA VAL A 92 8.50 -1.67 6.69
C VAL A 92 10.03 -1.64 6.69
N THR A 93 10.66 -2.71 6.20
CA THR A 93 12.09 -2.67 5.86
C THR A 93 12.23 -2.14 4.44
N ALA A 94 12.53 -0.85 4.29
CA ALA A 94 12.99 -0.32 3.01
C ALA A 94 14.42 -0.81 2.76
N THR A 95 14.58 -1.91 2.03
CA THR A 95 15.88 -2.20 1.42
C THR A 95 16.06 -1.28 0.23
N ALA A 96 16.95 -0.29 0.37
CA ALA A 96 17.41 0.58 -0.69
C ALA A 96 18.27 -0.18 -1.71
#